data_AF-A0AAV7NQ37-F1
#
_entry.id   AF-A0AAV7NQ37-F1
#
_cell.length_a   1.000
_cell.length_b   1.000
_cell.length_c   1.000
_cell.angle_alpha   90.00
_cell.angle_beta   90.00
_cell.angle_gamma   90.00
#
_symmetry.space_group_name_H-M   'P 1'
#
loop_
_entity.id
_entity.type
_entity.pdbx_description
1 polymer ?
#
loop_
_entity_poly.entity_id
_entity_poly.type
_entity_poly.pdbx_seq_one_letter_code
_entity_poly.pdbx_strand_id
1 'polypeptide(L)' 'RIKKQYSDDSNVLLERFNFAMCKQSAHESADEYLANLCVRTSKCDFGNIVDMYIRDRFVFHCYSKKVQE' A
#
# COMPACT_ATOMS: atom_id res chain seq x y z
N ARG A 1 11.52 27.25 22.95
CA ARG A 1 10.28 26.46 23.06
C ARG A 1 9.93 25.95 21.66
N ILE A 2 10.38 24.75 21.29
CA ILE A 2 10.21 24.21 19.92
C ILE A 2 8.77 23.72 19.82
N LYS A 3 7.88 24.51 19.21
CA LYS A 3 6.55 24.04 18.84
C LYS A 3 6.75 23.04 17.70
N LYS A 4 6.75 21.74 18.00
CA LYS A 4 6.56 20.70 16.98
C LYS A 4 5.17 20.94 16.40
N GLN A 5 5.16 21.62 15.28
CA GLN A 5 3.99 21.78 14.43
C GLN A 5 3.78 20.42 13.77
N TYR A 6 3.12 19.51 14.49
CA TYR A 6 2.47 18.35 13.89
C TYR A 6 1.27 18.89 13.13
N SER A 7 1.55 19.47 11.97
CA SER A 7 0.52 19.66 10.96
C SER A 7 -0.01 18.29 10.56
N ASP A 8 -1.29 18.25 10.22
CA ASP A 8 -2.10 17.10 9.79
C ASP A 8 -1.60 16.44 8.47
N ASP A 9 -0.30 16.50 8.20
CA ASP A 9 0.36 15.67 7.21
C ASP A 9 0.34 14.24 7.75
N SER A 10 -0.62 13.45 7.26
CA SER A 10 -0.58 11.99 7.39
C SER A 10 0.86 11.55 7.18
N ASN A 11 1.48 11.02 8.24
CA ASN A 11 2.92 10.80 8.24
C ASN A 11 3.24 9.85 7.07
N VAL A 12 3.78 10.38 5.98
CA VAL A 12 4.04 9.62 4.75
C VAL A 12 4.84 8.36 5.07
N LEU A 13 5.72 8.40 6.07
CA LEU A 13 6.46 7.24 6.55
C LEU A 13 5.54 6.17 7.17
N LEU A 14 4.54 6.58 7.95
CA LEU A 14 3.54 5.67 8.52
C LEU A 14 2.68 5.04 7.42
N GLU A 15 2.24 5.82 6.44
CA GLU A 15 1.43 5.30 5.31
C GLU A 15 2.24 4.33 4.45
N ARG A 16 3.51 4.65 4.17
CA ARG A 16 4.44 3.73 3.49
C ARG A 16 4.67 2.45 4.28
N PHE A 17 4.81 2.56 5.60
CA PHE A 17 4.92 1.38 6.48
C PHE A 17 3.65 0.52 6.42
N ASN A 18 2.47 1.15 6.50
CA ASN A 18 1.18 0.47 6.40
C ASN A 18 1.02 -0.23 5.04
N PHE A 19 1.43 0.42 3.94
CA PHE A 19 1.47 -0.18 2.61
C PHE A 19 2.41 -1.39 2.56
N ALA A 20 3.62 -1.26 3.10
CA ALA A 20 4.62 -2.33 3.17
C ALA A 20 4.23 -3.48 4.12
N MET A 21 3.18 -3.33 4.91
CA MET A 21 2.61 -4.41 5.73
C MET A 21 1.33 -5.00 5.14
N CYS A 22 0.75 -4.38 4.11
CA CYS A 22 -0.51 -4.81 3.50
C CYS A 22 -0.35 -6.14 2.76
N LYS A 23 -1.14 -7.15 3.11
CA LYS A 23 -1.15 -8.48 2.47
C LYS A 23 -2.58 -8.86 2.15
N GLN A 24 -2.78 -9.69 1.11
CA GLN A 24 -4.11 -10.18 0.79
C GLN A 24 -4.68 -10.97 1.97
N SER A 25 -5.90 -10.64 2.39
CA SER A 25 -6.63 -11.42 3.39
C SER A 25 -7.12 -12.75 2.82
N ALA A 26 -7.32 -13.77 3.67
CA ALA A 26 -7.75 -15.10 3.24
C ALA A 26 -9.12 -15.12 2.51
N HIS A 27 -9.94 -14.10 2.74
CA HIS A 27 -11.27 -13.96 2.13
C HIS A 27 -11.36 -12.82 1.12
N GLU A 28 -10.27 -12.09 0.90
CA GLU A 28 -10.20 -10.98 -0.06
C GLU A 28 -9.85 -11.54 -1.43
N SER A 29 -10.53 -11.09 -2.48
CA SER A 29 -10.19 -11.42 -3.87
C SER A 29 -8.94 -10.67 -4.34
N ALA A 30 -8.33 -11.14 -5.43
CA ALA A 30 -7.17 -10.46 -6.01
C ALA A 30 -7.50 -9.01 -6.43
N ASP A 31 -8.67 -8.80 -7.04
CA ASP A 31 -9.14 -7.48 -7.46
C ASP A 31 -9.37 -6.53 -6.28
N GLU A 32 -9.99 -7.03 -5.20
CA GLU A 32 -10.17 -6.25 -3.96
C GLU A 32 -8.83 -5.88 -3.33
N TYR A 33 -7.88 -6.83 -3.31
CA TYR A 33 -6.54 -6.58 -2.81
C TYR A 33 -5.81 -5.51 -3.65
N LEU A 34 -5.89 -5.59 -4.97
CA LEU A 34 -5.30 -4.60 -5.87
C LEU A 34 -5.93 -3.21 -5.66
N ALA A 35 -7.26 -3.13 -5.56
CA ALA A 35 -7.95 -1.89 -5.28
C ALA A 35 -7.51 -1.27 -3.94
N ASN A 36 -7.34 -2.09 -2.90
CA ASN A 36 -6.85 -1.68 -1.59
C ASN A 36 -5.40 -1.15 -1.64
N LEU A 37 -4.52 -1.80 -2.40
CA LEU A 37 -3.16 -1.30 -2.65
C LEU A 37 -3.17 0.07 -3.34
N CYS A 38 -3.99 0.25 -4.40
CA CYS A 38 -4.15 1.52 -5.10
C CYS A 38 -4.59 2.64 -4.15
N VAL A 39 -5.62 2.40 -3.33
CA VAL A 39 -6.12 3.39 -2.37
C VAL A 39 -5.04 3.79 -1.37
N ARG A 40 -4.27 2.84 -0.84
CA ARG A 40 -3.20 3.11 0.14
C ARG A 40 -2.05 3.93 -0.46
N THR A 41 -1.72 3.69 -1.73
CA THR A 41 -0.62 4.41 -2.39
C THR A 41 -0.89 5.90 -2.56
N SER A 42 -2.17 6.31 -2.63
CA SER A 42 -2.55 7.73 -2.73
C SER A 42 -2.04 8.58 -1.55
N LYS A 43 -1.80 7.96 -0.39
CA LYS A 43 -1.28 8.61 0.83
C LYS A 43 0.22 8.42 1.05
N CYS A 44 0.87 7.61 0.21
CA CYS A 44 2.27 7.24 0.37
C CYS A 44 3.24 8.17 -0.37
N ASP A 45 2.73 9.06 -1.24
CA ASP A 45 3.54 9.98 -2.05
C ASP A 45 4.71 9.27 -2.76
N PHE A 46 4.40 8.21 -3.52
CA PHE A 46 5.41 7.46 -4.28
C PHE A 46 5.82 8.15 -5.60
N GLY A 47 5.14 9.24 -5.97
CA GLY A 47 5.35 9.92 -7.25
C GLY A 47 5.18 8.97 -8.44
N ASN A 48 6.07 9.08 -9.43
CA ASN A 48 5.96 8.40 -10.72
C ASN A 48 6.24 6.88 -10.67
N ILE A 49 6.67 6.34 -9.52
CA ILE A 49 7.01 4.92 -9.36
C ILE A 49 5.94 4.14 -8.59
N VAL A 50 4.75 4.73 -8.40
CA VAL A 50 3.63 4.12 -7.68
C VAL A 50 3.23 2.74 -8.25
N ASP A 51 3.16 2.62 -9.57
CA ASP A 51 2.79 1.36 -10.24
C ASP A 51 3.81 0.25 -10.00
N MET A 52 5.09 0.62 -9.87
CA MET A 52 6.15 -0.33 -9.57
C MET A 52 5.99 -0.89 -8.16
N TYR A 53 5.67 -0.04 -7.18
CA TYR A 53 5.39 -0.47 -5.80
C TYR A 53 4.13 -1.32 -5.69
N ILE A 54 3.04 -0.93 -6.36
CA ILE A 54 1.80 -1.71 -6.39
C ILE A 54 2.08 -3.10 -6.96
N ARG A 55 2.78 -3.18 -8.10
CA ARG A 55 3.10 -4.44 -8.76
C ARG A 55 3.98 -5.34 -7.89
N ASP A 56 5.05 -4.79 -7.34
CA ASP A 56 5.95 -5.53 -6.43
C ASP A 56 5.15 -6.13 -5.27
N ARG A 57 4.33 -5.30 -4.63
CA ARG A 57 3.49 -5.73 -3.52
C ARG A 57 2.48 -6.79 -3.92
N PHE A 58 1.81 -6.59 -5.05
CA PHE A 58 0.81 -7.52 -5.55
C PHE A 58 1.43 -8.88 -5.87
N VAL A 59 2.57 -8.93 -6.55
CA VAL A 59 3.26 -10.18 -6.91
C VAL A 59 3.70 -10.97 -5.68
N PHE A 60 4.28 -10.32 -4.67
CA PHE A 60 4.80 -11.01 -3.48
C PHE A 60 3.74 -11.37 -2.43
N HIS A 61 2.60 -10.68 -2.42
CA HIS A 61 1.61 -10.80 -1.35
C HIS A 61 0.16 -11.06 -1.81
N CYS A 62 -0.04 -11.34 -3.10
CA CYS A 62 -1.27 -11.95 -3.59
C CYS A 62 -1.18 -13.48 -3.44
N TYR A 63 -2.10 -14.05 -2.67
CA TYR A 63 -2.23 -15.48 -2.39
C TYR A 63 -3.36 -16.15 -3.19
N SER A 64 -3.97 -15.44 -4.13
CA SER A 64 -4.98 -16.00 -5.03
C SER A 64 -4.36 -17.03 -5.97
N LYS A 65 -4.77 -18.29 -5.83
CA LYS A 65 -4.27 -19.41 -6.64
C LYS A 65 -4.38 -19.17 -8.15
N LYS A 66 -5.47 -18.53 -8.61
CA LYS A 66 -5.72 -18.17 -10.01
C LYS A 66 -4.67 -17.24 -10.65
N VAL A 67 -3.90 -16.51 -9.83
CA VAL A 67 -2.86 -15.57 -10.29
C VAL A 67 -1.46 -16.19 -10.18
N GLN A 68 -1.30 -17.26 -9.39
CA GLN A 68 -0.03 -17.98 -9.20
C GLN A 68 0.15 -19.19 -10.14
N GLU A 69 -0.88 -19.55 -10.91
CA GLU A 69 -0.85 -20.58 -11.97
C GLU A 69 -0.50 -19.96 -13.33
#